data_AF-A0A956B065-F1
#
_entry.id   AF-A0A956B065-F1
#
_cell.length_a   1.000
_cell.length_b   1.000
_cell.length_c   1.000
_cell.angle_alpha   90.00
_cell.angle_beta   90.00
_cell.angle_gamma   90.00
#
_symmetry.space_group_name_H-M   'P 1'
#
loop_
_entity.id
_entity.type
_entity.pdbx_description
1 polymer ?
#
loop_
_entity_poly.entity_id
_entity_poly.type
_entity_poly.pdbx_seq_one_letter_code
_entity_poly.pdbx_strand_id
1 'polypeptide(L)'
;DLKPGNVLIVPGRSTRDAVKLVDFGIALAVPDAATAARRIEGTPAYIAPEAAAGNVGDVGPWTDLYSLGVMLFELLTGDLPYHG
;
A
#
# COMPACT_ATOMS: atom_id res chain seq x y z
N ASP A 1 3.05 -0.61 -2.07
CA ASP A 1 2.05 -1.61 -2.53
C ASP A 1 1.37 -2.24 -1.32
N LEU A 2 0.58 -1.44 -0.60
CA LEU A 2 -0.27 -1.98 0.47
C LEU A 2 -1.57 -2.47 -0.15
N LYS A 3 -1.84 -3.76 -0.04
CA LYS A 3 -3.03 -4.44 -0.56
C LYS A 3 -3.34 -5.69 0.27
N PRO A 4 -4.56 -6.24 0.23
CA PRO A 4 -4.93 -7.41 1.02
C PRO A 4 -4.01 -8.61 0.77
N GLY A 5 -3.59 -8.83 -0.48
CA GLY A 5 -2.65 -9.91 -0.85
C GLY A 5 -1.28 -9.85 -0.17
N ASN A 6 -0.89 -8.69 0.39
CA ASN A 6 0.36 -8.51 1.11
C ASN A 6 0.18 -8.55 2.64
N VAL A 7 -1.02 -8.82 3.15
CA VAL A 7 -1.33 -8.91 4.58
C VAL A 7 -1.56 -10.38 4.96
N LEU A 8 -0.65 -10.93 5.77
CA LEU A 8 -0.74 -12.30 6.26
C LEU A 8 -1.27 -12.35 7.68
N ILE A 9 -2.23 -13.23 7.91
CA ILE A 9 -2.68 -13.63 9.24
C ILE A 9 -1.88 -14.86 9.66
N VAL A 10 -1.14 -14.75 10.74
CA VAL A 10 -0.28 -15.80 11.27
C VAL A 10 -0.83 -16.23 12.63
N PRO A 11 -1.01 -17.55 12.86
CA PRO A 11 -1.43 -18.04 14.17
C PRO A 11 -0.55 -17.50 15.28
N GLY A 12 -1.19 -16.86 16.26
CA GLY A 12 -0.50 -16.34 17.43
C GLY A 12 -0.04 -17.45 18.37
N ARG A 13 0.99 -17.15 19.17
CA ARG A 13 1.33 -17.99 20.35
C ARG A 13 0.37 -17.75 21.53
N SER A 14 -0.54 -16.77 21.43
CA SER A 14 -1.58 -16.45 22.40
C SER A 14 -2.97 -16.57 21.77
N THR A 15 -4.02 -16.08 22.42
CA THR A 15 -5.41 -16.11 21.93
C THR A 15 -5.70 -15.18 20.73
N ARG A 16 -4.71 -14.44 20.23
CA ARG A 16 -4.88 -13.53 19.08
C ARG A 16 -3.89 -13.86 17.98
N ASP A 17 -4.40 -13.92 16.75
CA ASP A 17 -3.57 -14.00 15.56
C ASP A 17 -2.72 -12.74 15.38
N ALA A 18 -1.55 -12.91 14.78
CA ALA A 18 -0.66 -11.82 14.42
C ALA A 18 -0.89 -11.42 12.97
N VAL A 19 -0.89 -10.11 12.70
CA VAL A 19 -0.91 -9.56 11.34
C VAL A 19 0.51 -9.22 10.93
N LYS A 20 0.93 -9.69 9.75
CA LYS A 20 2.24 -9.38 9.18
C LYS A 20 2.09 -8.82 7.77
N LEU A 21 2.75 -7.69 7.52
CA LEU A 21 2.92 -7.20 6.17
C LEU A 21 4.09 -7.92 5.50
N VAL A 22 3.90 -8.31 4.24
CA VAL A 22 4.92 -8.92 3.39
C VAL A 22 5.09 -8.12 2.10
N ASP A 23 6.09 -8.51 1.31
CA ASP A 23 6.40 -7.92 0.00
C ASP A 23 6.71 -6.42 0.03
N PHE A 24 7.93 -6.11 0.49
CA PHE A 24 8.51 -4.76 0.45
C PHE A 24 9.31 -4.52 -0.83
N GLY A 25 9.09 -5.31 -1.90
CA GLY A 25 9.93 -5.30 -3.10
C GLY A 25 10.03 -3.94 -3.80
N ILE A 26 9.00 -3.09 -3.64
CA ILE A 26 8.94 -1.74 -4.19
C ILE A 26 8.99 -0.63 -3.13
N ALA A 27 9.34 -0.98 -1.89
CA ALA A 27 9.42 0.02 -0.82
C ALA A 27 10.52 1.05 -1.10
N LEU A 28 10.22 2.31 -0.79
CA LEU A 28 11.18 3.41 -0.83
C LEU A 28 11.79 3.56 0.57
N ALA A 29 13.08 3.28 0.70
CA ALA A 29 13.80 3.44 1.96
C ALA A 29 14.21 4.91 2.14
N VAL A 30 13.28 5.75 2.61
CA VAL A 30 13.46 7.20 2.83
C VAL A 30 13.69 7.97 1.51
N PRO A 31 13.12 9.17 1.30
CA PRO A 31 13.29 9.88 0.04
C PRO A 31 14.72 10.44 -0.03
N ASP A 32 15.65 9.65 -0.57
CA ASP A 32 16.90 10.19 -1.10
C ASP A 32 16.68 10.51 -2.59
N ALA A 33 17.22 11.65 -3.03
CA ALA A 33 16.91 12.27 -4.32
C ALA A 33 17.23 11.38 -5.54
N ALA A 34 18.00 10.30 -5.34
CA ALA A 34 18.40 9.34 -6.35
C ALA A 34 17.29 8.35 -6.79
N THR A 35 16.13 8.35 -6.12
CA THR A 35 15.05 7.36 -6.38
C THR A 35 13.99 7.82 -7.40
N ALA A 36 14.25 8.96 -8.08
CA ALA A 36 13.32 9.70 -8.93
C ALA A 36 12.87 9.00 -10.24
N ALA A 37 13.33 7.80 -10.54
CA ALA A 37 13.04 7.08 -11.79
C ALA A 37 12.27 5.77 -11.59
N ARG A 38 11.63 5.56 -10.43
CA ARG A 38 10.78 4.37 -10.23
C ARG A 38 9.44 4.59 -10.92
N ARG A 39 9.24 3.80 -11.97
CA ARG A 39 7.98 3.57 -12.66
C ARG A 39 6.88 3.32 -11.63
N ILE A 40 5.65 3.76 -11.93
CA ILE A 40 4.48 3.45 -11.12
C ILE A 40 4.34 1.92 -11.10
N GLU A 41 4.82 1.32 -10.03
CA GLU A 41 4.75 -0.12 -9.76
C GLU A 41 3.85 -0.31 -8.54
N GLY A 42 2.92 -1.25 -8.63
CA GLY A 42 1.92 -1.48 -7.60
C GLY A 42 0.61 -1.99 -8.17
N THR A 43 -0.36 -2.21 -7.30
CA THR A 43 -1.68 -2.75 -7.66
C THR A 43 -2.66 -1.60 -7.91
N PRO A 44 -3.14 -1.37 -9.16
CA PRO A 44 -3.83 -0.14 -9.56
C PRO A 44 -4.95 0.33 -8.63
N ALA A 45 -5.76 -0.59 -8.10
CA ALA A 45 -6.87 -0.28 -7.21
C ALA A 45 -6.47 0.41 -5.90
N TYR A 46 -5.21 0.27 -5.46
CA TYR A 46 -4.71 0.81 -4.19
C TYR A 46 -3.67 1.93 -4.40
N ILE A 47 -3.42 2.35 -5.64
CA ILE A 47 -2.43 3.40 -5.92
C ILE A 47 -3.03 4.77 -5.58
N ALA A 48 -2.31 5.55 -4.75
CA ALA A 48 -2.72 6.90 -4.42
C ALA A 48 -2.62 7.85 -5.63
N PRO A 49 -3.48 8.89 -5.72
CA PRO A 49 -3.49 9.82 -6.86
C PRO A 49 -2.13 10.46 -7.15
N GLU A 50 -1.41 10.87 -6.11
CA GLU A 50 -0.09 11.49 -6.23
C GLU A 50 0.97 10.51 -6.75
N ALA A 51 0.88 9.23 -6.41
CA ALA A 51 1.74 8.19 -6.97
C ALA A 51 1.35 7.87 -8.42
N ALA A 52 0.05 7.86 -8.75
CA ALA A 52 -0.45 7.65 -10.11
C ALA A 52 -0.09 8.81 -11.07
N ALA A 53 0.07 10.03 -10.54
CA ALA A 53 0.51 11.20 -11.30
C ALA A 53 1.99 11.13 -11.72
N GLY A 54 2.78 10.22 -11.12
CA GLY A 54 4.18 9.98 -11.49
C GLY A 54 5.16 11.05 -11.02
N ASN A 55 4.72 12.04 -10.22
CA ASN A 55 5.62 12.99 -9.59
C ASN A 55 6.19 12.41 -8.30
N VAL A 56 7.41 11.87 -8.37
CA VAL A 56 8.07 11.23 -7.22
C VAL A 56 8.24 12.19 -6.03
N GLY A 57 8.32 13.50 -6.27
CA GLY A 57 8.42 14.51 -5.20
C GLY A 57 7.15 14.60 -4.34
N ASP A 58 6.02 14.14 -4.84
CA ASP A 58 4.73 14.20 -4.14
C ASP A 58 4.42 12.88 -3.39
N VAL A 59 5.25 11.85 -3.58
CA VAL A 59 5.10 10.54 -2.91
C VAL A 59 5.76 10.58 -1.54
N GLY A 60 5.00 10.19 -0.51
CA GLY A 60 5.49 10.15 0.86
C GLY A 60 4.70 9.18 1.72
N PRO A 61 4.88 9.19 3.06
CA PRO A 61 4.17 8.29 3.97
C PRO A 61 2.64 8.37 3.86
N TRP A 62 2.09 9.50 3.40
CA TRP A 62 0.65 9.66 3.15
C TRP A 62 0.13 8.79 1.99
N THR A 63 0.98 8.43 1.03
CA THR A 63 0.64 7.52 -0.07
C THR A 63 0.32 6.11 0.45
N ASP A 64 1.04 5.66 1.47
CA ASP A 64 0.73 4.40 2.16
C ASP A 64 -0.58 4.52 2.97
N LEU A 65 -0.88 5.69 3.55
CA LEU A 65 -2.16 5.92 4.26
C LEU A 65 -3.36 5.85 3.31
N TYR A 66 -3.24 6.38 2.09
CA TYR A 66 -4.29 6.24 1.08
C TYR A 66 -4.57 4.76 0.79
N SER A 67 -3.51 4.00 0.51
CA SER A 67 -3.60 2.56 0.21
C SER A 67 -4.24 1.78 1.37
N LEU A 68 -3.89 2.11 2.61
CA LEU A 68 -4.50 1.56 3.83
C LEU A 68 -5.98 1.93 3.95
N GLY A 69 -6.37 3.15 3.61
CA GLY A 69 -7.75 3.59 3.59
C GLY A 69 -8.60 2.81 2.58
N VAL A 70 -8.07 2.55 1.39
CA VAL A 70 -8.72 1.70 0.37
C VAL A 70 -8.92 0.28 0.90
N MET A 71 -7.88 -0.33 1.49
CA MET A 71 -8.00 -1.67 2.09
C MET A 71 -9.03 -1.73 3.21
N LEU A 72 -9.07 -0.70 4.07
CA LEU A 72 -10.04 -0.65 5.16
C LEU A 72 -11.47 -0.53 4.63
N PHE A 73 -11.69 0.28 3.59
CA PHE A 73 -12.98 0.39 2.94
C PHE A 73 -13.43 -0.97 2.38
N GLU A 74 -12.55 -1.65 1.65
CA GLU A 74 -12.83 -2.98 1.09
C GLU A 74 -13.12 -4.01 2.18
N LEU A 75 -12.36 -4.01 3.27
CA LEU A 75 -12.58 -4.90 4.41
C LEU A 75 -13.97 -4.71 5.04
N LEU A 76 -14.43 -3.47 5.12
CA LEU A 76 -15.70 -3.12 5.77
C LEU A 76 -16.92 -3.30 4.86
N THR A 77 -16.74 -3.16 3.55
CA THR A 77 -17.86 -3.12 2.59
C THR A 77 -17.92 -4.34 1.69
N GLY A 78 -16.79 -5.03 1.48
CA GLY A 78 -16.63 -6.07 0.47
C GLY A 78 -16.36 -5.55 -0.94
N ASP A 79 -16.34 -4.23 -1.14
CA ASP A 79 -16.17 -3.57 -2.45
C ASP A 79 -15.02 -2.54 -2.42
N LEU A 80 -14.45 -2.22 -3.59
CA LEU A 80 -13.49 -1.14 -3.71
C LEU A 80 -14.18 0.23 -3.65
N PRO A 81 -13.54 1.28 -3.08
CA PRO A 81 -14.11 2.63 -3.08
C PRO A 81 -14.18 3.25 -4.49
N TYR A 82 -13.39 2.75 -5.44
CA TYR A 82 -13.34 3.21 -6.83
C TYR A 82 -13.27 1.99 -7.77
N HIS A 83 -14.07 1.98 -8.83
CA HIS A 83 -14.17 0.85 -9.77
C HIS A 83 -13.49 1.09 -11.13
N GLY A 84 -12.86 2.26 -11.32
CA GLY A 84 -12.32 2.71 -12.61
C GLY A 84 -13.33 3.54 -13.40
#